data_AF-A0A803LL02-F1
#
_entry.id   AF-A0A803LL02-F1
#
_cell.length_a   1.000
_cell.length_b   1.000
_cell.length_c   1.000
_cell.angle_alpha   90.00
_cell.angle_beta   90.00
_cell.angle_gamma   90.00
#
_symmetry.space_group_name_H-M   'P 1'
#
loop_
_entity.id
_entity.type
_entity.pdbx_description
1 polymer ?
#
loop_
_entity_poly.entity_id
_entity_poly.type
_entity_poly.pdbx_seq_one_letter_code
_entity_poly.pdbx_strand_id
1 'polypeptide(L)'
;MGSAVFGSAVTMAMLREMPEYKSINSIGQKDLAKVALEKVNAEGKAEAARNFVEKLQSRFRADYVSTMCLMYNATGDNMTYVVTHDWHGRLCESAYPVIIANGQWGAFLHGQYYGNDDRESRAGIVYSALNNQGEERHWFLGFDSTLGSYNKL
;
A
#
# COMPACT_ATOMS: atom_id res chain seq x y z
N MET A 1 12.19 12.03 -8.17
CA MET A 1 11.62 11.15 -7.12
C MET A 1 10.55 10.30 -7.78
N GLY A 2 10.63 8.98 -7.67
CA GLY A 2 9.64 8.07 -8.25
C GLY A 2 8.37 8.02 -7.39
N SER A 3 7.21 7.92 -8.02
CA SER A 3 5.95 7.69 -7.32
C SER A 3 6.02 6.39 -6.51
N ALA A 4 5.56 6.41 -5.26
CA ALA A 4 5.43 5.24 -4.39
C ALA A 4 4.13 4.44 -4.67
N VAL A 5 3.46 4.72 -5.80
CA VAL A 5 2.18 4.15 -6.23
C VAL A 5 2.32 3.54 -7.62
N PHE A 6 1.79 2.33 -7.80
CA PHE A 6 2.01 1.48 -8.98
C PHE A 6 0.71 0.90 -9.54
N GLY A 7 0.63 0.86 -10.88
CA GLY A 7 -0.48 0.31 -11.65
C GLY A 7 -1.58 1.32 -11.98
N SER A 8 -2.48 0.93 -12.88
CA SER A 8 -3.64 1.72 -13.26
C SER A 8 -4.79 1.56 -12.25
N ALA A 9 -5.53 2.65 -12.00
CA ALA A 9 -6.72 2.59 -11.15
C ALA A 9 -7.87 1.84 -11.84
N VAL A 10 -8.62 1.06 -11.06
CA VAL A 10 -9.89 0.45 -11.46
C VAL A 10 -11.01 1.46 -11.23
N THR A 11 -11.59 1.95 -12.32
CA THR A 11 -12.57 3.04 -12.33
C THR A 11 -13.92 2.60 -12.87
N MET A 12 -14.97 3.39 -12.60
CA MET A 12 -16.31 3.15 -13.16
C MET A 12 -16.32 3.12 -14.69
N ALA A 13 -15.53 3.97 -15.34
CA ALA A 13 -15.40 3.98 -16.79
C ALA A 13 -14.82 2.65 -17.29
N MET A 14 -13.77 2.15 -16.62
CA MET A 14 -13.19 0.84 -16.95
C MET A 14 -14.21 -0.29 -16.83
N LEU A 15 -15.01 -0.32 -15.75
CA LEU A 15 -16.05 -1.34 -15.57
C LEU A 15 -17.10 -1.26 -16.67
N ARG A 16 -17.56 -0.07 -17.07
CA ARG A 16 -18.58 0.08 -18.12
C ARG A 16 -18.13 -0.48 -19.49
N GLU A 17 -16.84 -0.53 -19.74
CA GLU A 17 -16.29 -1.13 -20.97
C GLU A 17 -16.20 -2.67 -20.91
N MET A 18 -16.30 -3.27 -19.71
CA MET A 18 -16.24 -4.71 -19.55
C MET A 18 -17.54 -5.40 -19.98
N PRO A 19 -17.48 -6.48 -20.76
CA PRO A 19 -18.68 -7.21 -21.21
C PRO A 19 -19.64 -7.59 -20.08
N GLU A 20 -19.10 -7.98 -18.92
CA GLU A 20 -19.87 -8.42 -17.73
C GLU A 20 -20.68 -7.29 -17.08
N TYR A 21 -20.28 -6.03 -17.26
CA TYR A 21 -20.92 -4.86 -16.63
C TYR A 21 -21.70 -3.99 -17.63
N LYS A 22 -21.62 -4.28 -18.93
CA LYS A 22 -22.33 -3.50 -19.99
C LYS A 22 -23.85 -3.50 -19.86
N SER A 23 -24.44 -4.58 -19.36
CA SER A 23 -25.89 -4.72 -19.18
C SER A 23 -26.35 -4.45 -17.74
N ILE A 24 -25.44 -4.10 -16.84
CA ILE A 24 -25.75 -3.85 -15.43
C ILE A 24 -26.15 -2.38 -15.26
N ASN A 25 -27.40 -2.16 -14.84
CA ASN A 25 -27.98 -0.83 -14.69
C ASN A 25 -27.38 -0.03 -13.52
N SER A 26 -26.83 -0.70 -12.50
CA SER A 26 -26.23 -0.06 -11.33
C SER A 26 -24.91 -0.75 -10.99
N ILE A 27 -23.82 -0.06 -11.26
CA ILE A 27 -22.47 -0.44 -10.85
C ILE A 27 -22.15 0.38 -9.60
N GLY A 28 -21.65 -0.27 -8.55
CA GLY A 28 -21.32 0.37 -7.29
C GLY A 28 -19.90 0.09 -6.82
N GLN A 29 -19.59 0.58 -5.61
CA GLN A 29 -18.27 0.43 -4.99
C GLN A 29 -17.85 -1.03 -4.81
N LYS A 30 -18.81 -1.92 -4.51
CA LYS A 30 -18.53 -3.36 -4.36
C LYS A 30 -18.02 -3.98 -5.67
N ASP A 31 -18.53 -3.52 -6.81
CA ASP A 31 -18.09 -3.98 -8.12
C ASP A 31 -16.68 -3.48 -8.42
N LEU A 32 -16.40 -2.21 -8.12
CA LEU A 32 -15.05 -1.64 -8.22
C LEU A 32 -14.04 -2.39 -7.35
N ALA A 33 -14.41 -2.70 -6.11
CA ALA A 33 -13.59 -3.46 -5.17
C ALA A 33 -13.32 -4.88 -5.68
N LYS A 34 -14.36 -5.56 -6.18
CA LYS A 34 -14.26 -6.91 -6.75
C LYS A 34 -13.29 -6.94 -7.93
N VAL A 35 -13.48 -6.05 -8.90
CA VAL A 35 -12.62 -5.97 -10.10
C VAL A 35 -11.19 -5.56 -9.73
N ALA A 36 -11.01 -4.68 -8.73
CA ALA A 36 -9.69 -4.38 -8.21
C ALA A 36 -9.01 -5.64 -7.65
N LEU A 37 -9.70 -6.43 -6.82
CA LEU A 37 -9.14 -7.65 -6.27
C LEU A 37 -8.73 -8.66 -7.36
N GLU A 38 -9.57 -8.86 -8.37
CA GLU A 38 -9.27 -9.72 -9.53
C GLU A 38 -8.04 -9.25 -10.31
N LYS A 39 -7.77 -7.94 -10.30
CA LYS A 39 -6.67 -7.32 -11.03
C LYS A 39 -5.41 -7.11 -10.19
N VAL A 40 -5.30 -7.70 -9.00
CA VAL A 40 -4.15 -7.47 -8.09
C VAL A 40 -2.78 -7.65 -8.76
N ASN A 41 -2.66 -8.63 -9.66
CA ASN A 41 -1.43 -8.96 -10.40
C ASN A 41 -1.44 -8.49 -11.87
N ALA A 42 -2.47 -7.79 -12.32
CA ALA A 42 -2.56 -7.30 -13.70
C ALA A 42 -1.45 -6.26 -14.00
N GLU A 43 -1.07 -6.11 -15.27
CA GLU A 43 -0.11 -5.05 -15.72
C GLU A 43 1.29 -5.13 -15.07
N GLY A 44 1.65 -6.24 -14.41
CA GLY A 44 2.94 -6.38 -13.71
C GLY A 44 3.11 -5.42 -12.51
N LYS A 45 2.03 -4.77 -12.05
CA LYS A 45 2.10 -3.72 -11.02
C LYS A 45 2.56 -4.20 -9.64
N ALA A 46 2.23 -5.44 -9.28
CA ALA A 46 2.69 -6.05 -8.04
C ALA A 46 4.21 -6.25 -8.08
N GLU A 47 4.75 -6.70 -9.22
CA GLU A 47 6.18 -6.85 -9.43
C GLU A 47 6.88 -5.49 -9.46
N ALA A 48 6.29 -4.47 -10.09
CA ALA A 48 6.83 -3.11 -10.08
C ALA A 48 6.94 -2.54 -8.66
N ALA A 49 5.90 -2.70 -7.83
CA ALA A 49 5.89 -2.29 -6.43
C ALA A 49 6.94 -3.04 -5.60
N ARG A 50 7.08 -4.35 -5.82
CA ARG A 50 8.11 -5.19 -5.18
C ARG A 50 9.52 -4.78 -5.58
N ASN A 51 9.78 -4.65 -6.88
CA ASN A 51 11.07 -4.21 -7.42
C ASN A 51 11.45 -2.82 -6.90
N PHE A 52 10.48 -1.94 -6.65
CA PHE A 52 10.74 -0.63 -6.05
C PHE A 52 11.28 -0.77 -4.63
N VAL A 53 10.61 -1.51 -3.73
CA VAL A 53 11.08 -1.67 -2.35
C VAL A 53 12.34 -2.52 -2.24
N GLU A 54 12.54 -3.51 -3.11
CA GLU A 54 13.79 -4.28 -3.18
C GLU A 54 14.97 -3.40 -3.63
N LYS A 55 14.74 -2.43 -4.53
CA LYS A 55 15.74 -1.41 -4.88
C LYS A 55 16.02 -0.46 -3.71
N LEU A 56 15.02 -0.09 -2.91
CA LEU A 56 15.26 0.69 -1.69
C LEU A 56 16.10 -0.13 -0.70
N GLN A 57 15.74 -1.41 -0.51
CA GLN A 57 16.41 -2.34 0.38
C GLN A 57 17.87 -2.58 -0.01
N SER A 58 18.18 -2.71 -1.30
CA SER A 58 19.56 -2.97 -1.75
C SER A 58 20.51 -1.79 -1.52
N ARG A 59 19.97 -0.59 -1.38
CA ARG A 59 20.73 0.61 -0.97
C ARG A 59 20.73 0.81 0.54
N PHE A 60 19.84 0.12 1.25
CA PHE A 60 19.83 0.07 2.70
C PHE A 60 20.93 -0.88 3.21
N ARG A 61 21.48 -0.59 4.39
CA ARG A 61 22.58 -1.37 4.96
C ARG A 61 22.16 -2.83 5.21
N ALA A 62 22.98 -3.78 4.78
CA ALA A 62 22.65 -5.22 4.86
C ALA A 62 22.58 -5.75 6.30
N ASP A 63 23.30 -5.12 7.23
CA ASP A 63 23.33 -5.45 8.66
C ASP A 63 22.16 -4.83 9.45
N TYR A 64 21.29 -4.07 8.78
CA TYR A 64 20.23 -3.29 9.39
C TYR A 64 18.85 -3.94 9.18
N VAL A 65 17.99 -3.79 10.19
CA VAL A 65 16.60 -4.23 10.15
C VAL A 65 15.74 -3.21 9.40
N SER A 66 14.90 -3.74 8.53
CA SER A 66 13.97 -2.98 7.70
C SER A 66 12.77 -3.83 7.30
N THR A 67 11.68 -3.15 7.00
CA THR A 67 10.39 -3.71 6.64
C THR A 67 10.01 -3.16 5.26
N MET A 68 9.95 -4.05 4.27
CA MET A 68 9.42 -3.74 2.95
C MET A 68 7.90 -3.80 3.00
N CYS A 69 7.23 -2.66 2.84
CA CYS A 69 5.79 -2.55 2.94
C CYS A 69 5.18 -2.43 1.55
N LEU A 70 4.22 -3.32 1.24
CA LEU A 70 3.39 -3.27 0.05
C LEU A 70 1.93 -3.33 0.46
N MET A 71 1.10 -2.43 -0.05
CA MET A 71 -0.33 -2.40 0.21
C MET A 71 -1.10 -2.26 -1.11
N TYR A 72 -2.08 -3.13 -1.32
CA TYR A 72 -2.98 -3.04 -2.47
C TYR A 72 -4.33 -2.50 -2.04
N ASN A 73 -4.80 -1.44 -2.69
CA ASN A 73 -6.14 -0.93 -2.42
C ASN A 73 -7.17 -1.67 -3.29
N ALA A 74 -8.04 -2.45 -2.66
CA ALA A 74 -9.21 -3.07 -3.29
C ALA A 74 -10.51 -2.72 -2.55
N THR A 75 -10.60 -1.50 -2.00
CA THR A 75 -11.76 -1.03 -1.24
C THR A 75 -12.91 -0.53 -2.12
N GLY A 76 -12.67 -0.33 -3.43
CA GLY A 76 -13.60 0.30 -4.35
C GLY A 76 -13.60 1.84 -4.29
N ASP A 77 -12.82 2.45 -3.40
CA ASP A 77 -12.62 3.89 -3.26
C ASP A 77 -11.12 4.22 -3.14
N ASN A 78 -10.75 5.51 -3.14
CA ASN A 78 -9.38 5.95 -2.93
C ASN A 78 -8.99 5.90 -1.46
N MET A 79 -7.87 5.23 -1.14
CA MET A 79 -7.29 5.28 0.20
C MET A 79 -6.37 6.50 0.31
N THR A 80 -6.65 7.37 1.27
CA THR A 80 -5.90 8.61 1.53
C THR A 80 -5.14 8.48 2.84
N TYR A 81 -3.87 8.84 2.85
CA TYR A 81 -3.04 8.89 4.05
C TYR A 81 -3.63 9.87 5.08
N VAL A 82 -3.74 9.44 6.33
CA VAL A 82 -4.23 10.25 7.46
C VAL A 82 -3.08 10.62 8.39
N VAL A 83 -2.43 9.61 8.96
CA VAL A 83 -1.39 9.81 9.97
C VAL A 83 -0.45 8.60 10.02
N THR A 84 0.77 8.84 10.47
CA THR A 84 1.76 7.82 10.82
C THR A 84 2.25 8.02 12.24
N HIS A 85 2.70 6.94 12.85
CA HIS A 85 3.50 6.98 14.06
C HIS A 85 4.67 6.01 13.90
N ASP A 86 5.89 6.54 13.86
CA ASP A 86 7.12 5.75 13.81
C ASP A 86 7.60 5.56 15.26
N TRP A 87 7.38 4.36 15.82
CA TRP A 87 7.81 4.06 17.18
C TRP A 87 9.32 3.82 17.27
N HIS A 88 9.87 3.08 16.30
CA HIS A 88 11.32 2.85 16.16
C HIS A 88 11.70 2.74 14.70
N GLY A 89 12.75 3.45 14.29
CA GLY A 89 13.19 3.53 12.90
C GLY A 89 12.57 4.71 12.16
N ARG A 90 12.66 4.68 10.84
CA ARG A 90 12.22 5.76 9.97
C ARG A 90 11.81 5.24 8.60
N LEU A 91 11.03 6.05 7.90
CA LEU A 91 10.83 5.92 6.47
C LEU A 91 12.15 6.09 5.68
N CYS A 92 12.36 5.23 4.68
CA CYS A 92 13.58 5.16 3.89
C CYS A 92 13.36 5.59 2.44
N GLU A 93 14.06 6.65 2.01
CA GLU A 93 14.26 7.07 0.60
C GLU A 93 12.98 7.17 -0.27
N SER A 94 11.82 7.26 0.38
CA SER A 94 10.49 7.36 -0.23
C SER A 94 9.55 8.12 0.72
N ALA A 95 8.37 8.50 0.23
CA ALA A 95 7.29 9.04 1.05
C ALA A 95 6.23 7.95 1.26
N TYR A 96 5.48 8.03 2.38
CA TYR A 96 4.25 7.26 2.49
C TYR A 96 3.33 7.65 1.32
N PRO A 97 2.76 6.67 0.58
CA PRO A 97 1.81 6.97 -0.48
C PRO A 97 0.66 7.84 0.04
N VAL A 98 0.48 9.05 -0.51
CA VAL A 98 -0.56 9.97 0.00
C VAL A 98 -1.95 9.52 -0.46
N ILE A 99 -2.05 9.04 -1.70
CA ILE A 99 -3.29 8.51 -2.27
C ILE A 99 -2.94 7.21 -2.99
N ILE A 100 -3.68 6.14 -2.69
CA ILE A 100 -3.62 4.88 -3.42
C ILE A 100 -5.01 4.67 -3.99
N ALA A 101 -5.18 4.82 -5.30
CA ALA A 101 -6.50 4.63 -5.90
C ALA A 101 -6.91 3.15 -5.88
N ASN A 102 -8.21 2.89 -5.96
CA ASN A 102 -8.72 1.54 -6.09
C ASN A 102 -8.03 0.82 -7.26
N GLY A 103 -7.47 -0.37 -7.01
CA GLY A 103 -6.72 -1.15 -7.99
C GLY A 103 -5.22 -0.83 -8.08
N GLN A 104 -4.68 0.07 -7.25
CA GLN A 104 -3.24 0.39 -7.23
C GLN A 104 -2.52 -0.24 -6.03
N TRP A 105 -1.20 -0.42 -6.18
CA TRP A 105 -0.29 -0.73 -5.08
C TRP A 105 0.36 0.55 -4.56
N GLY A 106 0.40 0.73 -3.25
CA GLY A 106 1.35 1.60 -2.56
C GLY A 106 2.52 0.78 -2.03
N ALA A 107 3.74 1.32 -2.08
CA ALA A 107 4.90 0.64 -1.54
C ALA A 107 5.92 1.61 -0.93
N PHE A 108 6.52 1.23 0.18
CA PHE A 108 7.54 2.00 0.88
C PHE A 108 8.46 1.10 1.69
N LEU A 109 9.62 1.62 2.08
CA LEU A 109 10.56 0.94 2.97
C LEU A 109 10.62 1.69 4.30
N HIS A 110 10.47 0.97 5.40
CA HIS A 110 10.76 1.48 6.74
C HIS A 110 11.98 0.75 7.30
N GLY A 111 12.90 1.44 7.96
CA GLY A 111 14.13 0.83 8.45
C GLY A 111 14.64 1.46 9.73
N GLN A 112 15.50 0.76 10.45
CA GLN A 112 16.12 1.29 11.66
C GLN A 112 16.90 2.60 11.37
N TYR A 113 17.14 3.38 12.42
CA TYR A 113 17.97 4.59 12.32
C TYR A 113 19.43 4.26 11.98
N TYR A 114 20.08 5.12 11.19
CA TYR A 114 21.52 5.04 10.93
C TYR A 114 22.33 5.33 12.20
N GLY A 115 23.32 4.47 12.48
CA GLY A 115 24.20 4.62 13.63
C GLY A 115 23.58 4.27 14.98
N ASN A 116 22.40 3.63 15.00
CA ASN A 116 21.78 3.11 16.21
C ASN A 116 21.77 1.57 16.21
N ASP A 117 21.96 0.98 17.38
CA ASP A 117 22.06 -0.47 17.59
C ASP A 117 20.72 -1.14 17.91
N ASP A 118 19.63 -0.37 18.04
CA ASP A 118 18.31 -0.89 18.45
C ASP A 118 17.73 -1.95 17.49
N ARG A 119 18.27 -2.11 16.26
CA ARG A 119 17.92 -3.18 15.29
C ARG A 119 16.41 -3.42 15.15
N GLU A 120 15.66 -2.33 15.06
CA GLU A 120 14.20 -2.30 15.08
C GLU A 120 13.61 -1.43 13.96
N SER A 121 12.49 -1.88 13.41
CA SER A 121 11.64 -1.16 12.46
C SER A 121 10.18 -1.38 12.85
N ARG A 122 9.59 -0.36 13.49
CA ARG A 122 8.24 -0.40 14.05
C ARG A 122 7.50 0.91 13.77
N ALA A 123 6.43 0.82 12.99
CA ALA A 123 5.57 1.97 12.71
C ALA A 123 4.12 1.54 12.51
N GLY A 124 3.24 2.53 12.52
CA GLY A 124 1.81 2.37 12.28
C GLY A 124 1.32 3.48 11.37
N ILE A 125 0.60 3.13 10.32
CA ILE A 125 0.07 4.07 9.34
C ILE A 125 -1.44 3.91 9.27
N VAL A 126 -2.15 5.04 9.21
CA VAL A 126 -3.60 5.07 9.04
C VAL A 126 -3.94 5.66 7.67
N TYR A 127 -4.77 4.94 6.93
CA TYR A 127 -5.41 5.42 5.71
C TYR A 127 -6.92 5.53 5.90
N SER A 128 -7.57 6.47 5.23
CA SER A 128 -9.03 6.56 5.17
C SER A 128 -9.57 6.35 3.76
N ALA A 129 -10.78 5.80 3.69
CA ALA A 129 -11.58 5.65 2.47
C ALA A 129 -13.05 5.57 2.87
N LEU A 130 -13.96 5.84 1.93
CA LEU A 130 -15.39 5.67 2.15
C LEU A 130 -15.78 4.19 2.07
N ASN A 131 -16.72 3.76 2.91
CA ASN A 131 -17.39 2.48 2.75
C ASN A 131 -18.56 2.59 1.76
N ASN A 132 -19.24 1.46 1.50
CA ASN A 132 -20.38 1.39 0.59
C ASN A 132 -21.65 2.13 1.08
N GLN A 133 -21.60 2.76 2.25
CA GLN A 133 -22.64 3.63 2.79
C GLN A 133 -22.25 5.12 2.69
N GLY A 134 -21.08 5.44 2.13
CA GLY A 134 -20.54 6.80 2.05
C GLY A 134 -19.94 7.30 3.36
N GLU A 135 -19.68 6.41 4.32
CA GLU A 135 -19.07 6.78 5.61
C GLU A 135 -17.55 6.60 5.54
N GLU A 136 -16.81 7.57 6.08
CA GLU A 136 -15.37 7.45 6.22
C GLU A 136 -15.00 6.35 7.22
N ARG A 137 -14.10 5.46 6.80
CA ARG A 137 -13.50 4.42 7.64
C ARG A 137 -11.99 4.56 7.61
N HIS A 138 -11.34 4.07 8.66
CA HIS A 138 -9.90 4.11 8.83
C HIS A 138 -9.32 2.69 8.86
N TRP A 139 -8.22 2.49 8.14
CA TRP A 139 -7.43 1.27 8.11
C TRP A 139 -6.09 1.54 8.75
N PHE A 140 -5.83 0.89 9.88
CA PHE A 140 -4.53 0.90 10.54
C PHE A 140 -3.67 -0.25 10.01
N LEU A 141 -2.45 0.07 9.57
CA LEU A 141 -1.41 -0.87 9.18
C LEU A 141 -0.25 -0.71 10.13
N GLY A 142 -0.07 -1.67 11.04
CA GLY A 142 1.05 -1.73 11.95
C GLY A 142 2.08 -2.77 11.49
N PHE A 143 3.34 -2.54 11.81
CA PHE A 143 4.36 -3.57 11.69
C PHE A 143 5.41 -3.42 12.78
N ASP A 144 6.01 -4.55 13.15
CA ASP A 144 7.11 -4.64 14.10
C ASP A 144 8.11 -5.68 13.57
N SER A 145 9.30 -5.22 13.18
CA SER A 145 10.42 -6.05 12.78
C SER A 145 11.59 -5.76 13.71
N THR A 146 11.98 -6.74 14.52
CA THR A 146 13.00 -6.61 15.56
C THR A 146 13.98 -7.78 15.44
N LEU A 147 15.30 -7.51 15.39
CA LEU A 147 16.28 -8.60 15.33
C LEU A 147 16.16 -9.52 16.56
N GLY A 148 16.11 -10.83 16.35
CA GLY A 148 16.00 -11.82 17.42
C GLY A 148 14.58 -12.07 17.92
N SER A 149 13.57 -11.43 17.31
CA SER A 149 12.14 -11.67 17.58
C SER A 149 11.39 -12.05 16.31
N TYR A 150 10.18 -12.61 16.47
CA TYR A 150 9.27 -12.82 15.35
C TYR A 150 8.69 -11.49 14.86
N ASN A 151 8.69 -11.29 13.55
CA ASN A 151 8.05 -10.13 12.92
C ASN A 151 6.53 -10.17 13.13
N LYS A 152 5.90 -9.00 13.27
CA LYS A 152 4.45 -8.84 13.43
C LYS A 152 3.90 -7.88 12.37
N LEU A 153 2.68 -8.17 11.92
CA LEU A 153 1.85 -7.41 11.00
C LEU A 153 0.45 -7.26 11.60
#